data_AF-A0A1R3TCY9-F1
#
_entry.id   AF-A0A1R3TCY9-F1
#
_cell.length_a   1.000
_cell.length_b   1.000
_cell.length_c   1.000
_cell.angle_alpha   90.00
_cell.angle_beta   90.00
_cell.angle_gamma   90.00
#
_symmetry.space_group_name_H-M   'P 1'
#
loop_
_entity.id
_entity.type
_entity.pdbx_description
1 polymer ?
#
loop_
_entity_poly.entity_id
_entity_poly.type
_entity_poly.pdbx_seq_one_letter_code
_entity_poly.pdbx_strand_id
1 'polypeptide(L)'
;MPNLSGQASCEAMPTEKRPTDEEVASAMRNLEGAVRELMHMSYLAANIFDETFGTANRVSARNDKCVTYAVTTREEDQMSFLINNVASRCNHLVKQFDAAWNGEEME
;
A
#
# COMPACT_ATOMS: atom_id res chain seq x y z
N MET A 1 5.53 -25.92 -61.47
CA MET A 1 5.43 -26.10 -60.00
C MET A 1 6.82 -26.42 -59.48
N PRO A 2 7.27 -25.93 -58.30
CA PRO A 2 6.50 -25.36 -57.21
C PRO A 2 6.76 -23.87 -56.93
N ASN A 3 5.77 -23.33 -56.22
CA ASN A 3 5.62 -21.98 -55.70
C ASN A 3 6.02 -22.02 -54.23
N LEU A 4 6.90 -21.15 -53.76
CA LEU A 4 7.18 -20.94 -52.33
C LEU A 4 7.21 -19.44 -52.07
N SER A 5 6.04 -18.84 -52.12
CA SER A 5 5.75 -17.57 -51.48
C SER A 5 5.89 -17.76 -49.96
N GLY A 6 7.07 -17.44 -49.43
CA GLY A 6 7.28 -17.24 -48.01
C GLY A 6 6.49 -16.01 -47.56
N GLN A 7 5.25 -16.23 -47.12
CA GLN A 7 4.53 -15.25 -46.31
C GLN A 7 5.24 -15.19 -44.95
N ALA A 8 6.09 -14.18 -44.78
CA ALA A 8 6.43 -13.69 -43.46
C ALA A 8 5.14 -13.13 -42.86
N SER A 9 4.52 -13.91 -41.96
CA SER A 9 3.50 -13.42 -41.05
C SER A 9 4.12 -12.30 -40.23
N CYS A 10 3.85 -11.05 -40.60
CA CYS A 10 4.03 -9.92 -39.71
C CYS A 10 3.07 -10.14 -38.55
N GLU A 11 3.56 -10.71 -37.45
CA GLU A 11 2.86 -10.70 -36.18
C GLU A 11 2.56 -9.24 -35.85
N ALA A 12 1.27 -8.88 -35.88
CA ALA A 12 0.81 -7.57 -35.47
C ALA A 12 1.22 -7.39 -34.01
N MET A 13 2.11 -6.43 -33.74
CA MET A 13 2.45 -6.04 -32.37
C MET A 13 1.14 -5.75 -31.63
N PRO A 14 0.98 -6.18 -30.36
CA PRO A 14 -0.19 -5.83 -29.58
C PRO A 14 -0.28 -4.31 -29.52
N THR A 15 -1.32 -3.74 -30.12
CA THR A 15 -1.63 -2.32 -29.95
C THR A 15 -1.93 -2.12 -28.47
N GLU A 16 -1.00 -1.50 -27.74
CA GLU A 16 -1.25 -0.97 -26.39
C GLU A 16 -2.51 -0.10 -26.47
N LYS A 17 -3.61 -0.62 -25.94
CA LYS A 17 -4.87 0.10 -25.89
C LYS A 17 -4.68 1.25 -24.92
N ARG A 18 -4.56 2.48 -25.45
CA ARG A 18 -4.52 3.67 -24.60
C ARG A 18 -5.81 3.70 -23.76
N PRO A 19 -5.71 3.87 -22.44
CA PRO A 19 -6.88 3.96 -21.59
C PRO A 19 -7.71 5.17 -21.99
N THR A 20 -9.03 5.02 -21.90
CA THR A 20 -10.00 6.09 -22.11
C THR A 20 -9.98 7.06 -20.94
N ASP A 21 -10.39 8.31 -21.17
CA ASP A 21 -10.48 9.32 -20.11
C ASP A 21 -11.38 8.87 -18.95
N GLU A 22 -12.41 8.07 -19.23
CA GLU A 22 -13.29 7.47 -18.21
C GLU A 22 -12.55 6.45 -17.33
N GLU A 23 -11.74 5.59 -17.93
CA GLU A 23 -10.90 4.61 -17.23
C GLU A 23 -9.87 5.33 -16.35
N VAL A 24 -9.22 6.37 -16.87
CA VAL A 24 -8.26 7.20 -16.10
C VAL A 24 -8.95 7.91 -14.94
N ALA A 25 -10.10 8.54 -15.18
CA ALA A 25 -10.85 9.23 -14.13
C ALA A 25 -11.34 8.26 -13.03
N SER A 26 -11.71 7.04 -13.40
CA SER A 26 -12.07 5.98 -12.46
C SER A 26 -10.88 5.55 -11.59
N ALA A 27 -9.73 5.30 -12.21
CA ALA A 27 -8.50 4.94 -11.52
C ALA A 27 -8.06 6.03 -10.52
N MET A 28 -8.16 7.31 -10.91
CA MET A 28 -7.84 8.43 -10.02
C MET A 28 -8.77 8.52 -8.82
N ARG A 29 -10.07 8.28 -8.99
CA ARG A 29 -11.03 8.24 -7.86
C ARG A 29 -10.75 7.08 -6.91
N ASN A 30 -10.40 5.91 -7.44
CA ASN A 30 -10.04 4.75 -6.63
C ASN A 30 -8.76 5.01 -5.83
N LEU A 31 -7.75 5.61 -6.47
CA LEU A 31 -6.51 6.01 -5.80
C LEU A 31 -6.78 7.04 -4.71
N GLU A 32 -7.60 8.06 -4.98
CA GLU A 32 -7.99 9.05 -3.98
C GLU A 32 -8.68 8.40 -2.78
N GLY A 33 -9.59 7.46 -3.03
CA GLY A 33 -10.25 6.67 -1.98
C GLY A 33 -9.25 5.93 -1.10
N ALA A 34 -8.30 5.22 -1.72
CA ALA A 34 -7.30 4.45 -1.00
C ALA A 34 -6.34 5.34 -0.19
N VAL A 35 -5.94 6.49 -0.74
CA VAL A 35 -5.11 7.47 -0.03
C VAL A 35 -5.85 8.06 1.17
N ARG A 36 -7.13 8.43 1.01
CA ARG A 36 -7.97 8.92 2.12
C ARG A 36 -8.12 7.88 3.23
N GLU A 37 -8.33 6.63 2.86
CA GLU A 37 -8.44 5.53 3.82
C GLU A 37 -7.13 5.32 4.59
N LEU A 38 -5.99 5.32 3.89
CA LEU A 38 -4.67 5.18 4.49
C LEU A 38 -4.34 6.33 5.45
N MET A 39 -4.66 7.58 5.06
CA MET A 39 -4.51 8.74 5.93
C MET A 39 -5.35 8.59 7.21
N HIS A 40 -6.60 8.15 7.07
CA HIS A 40 -7.48 7.95 8.23
C HIS A 40 -6.94 6.88 9.18
N MET A 41 -6.48 5.74 8.65
CA MET A 41 -5.87 4.70 9.47
C MET A 41 -4.58 5.15 10.15
N SER A 42 -3.74 5.90 9.43
CA SER A 42 -2.50 6.44 9.99
C SER A 42 -2.78 7.40 11.14
N TYR A 43 -3.83 8.22 11.01
CA TYR A 43 -4.30 9.09 12.09
C TYR A 43 -4.79 8.29 13.30
N LEU A 44 -5.56 7.22 13.10
CA LEU A 44 -5.99 6.34 14.19
C LEU A 44 -4.80 5.65 14.87
N ALA A 45 -3.85 5.15 14.09
CA ALA A 45 -2.64 4.52 14.63
C ALA A 45 -1.79 5.52 15.44
N ALA A 46 -1.69 6.77 15.00
CA ALA A 46 -1.00 7.82 15.74
C ALA A 46 -1.69 8.13 17.08
N ASN A 47 -3.02 8.27 17.10
CA ASN A 47 -3.76 8.52 18.34
C ASN A 47 -3.59 7.36 19.34
N ILE A 48 -3.69 6.11 18.87
CA ILE A 48 -3.52 4.94 19.72
C ILE A 48 -2.07 4.82 20.22
N PHE A 49 -1.10 5.18 19.38
CA PHE A 49 0.30 5.28 19.80
C PHE A 49 0.46 6.30 20.93
N ASP A 50 -0.11 7.49 20.80
CA ASP A 50 0.00 8.53 21.83
C ASP A 50 -0.73 8.16 23.12
N GLU A 51 -1.88 7.49 23.02
CA GLU A 51 -2.60 6.96 24.19
C GLU A 51 -1.79 5.85 24.91
N THR A 52 -1.16 4.95 24.15
CA THR A 52 -0.46 3.79 24.69
C THR A 52 0.96 4.13 25.16
N PHE A 53 1.70 4.91 24.37
CA PHE A 53 3.10 5.28 24.57
C PHE A 53 3.29 6.77 24.93
N GLY A 54 2.22 7.40 25.42
CA GLY A 54 2.27 8.74 25.98
C GLY A 54 3.11 8.82 27.26
N THR A 55 3.41 10.05 27.69
CA THR A 55 4.21 10.30 28.90
C THR A 55 3.55 9.76 30.17
N ALA A 56 2.23 9.60 30.19
CA ALA A 56 1.48 9.06 31.32
C ALA A 56 1.81 7.59 31.62
N ASN A 57 2.14 6.80 30.60
CA ASN A 57 2.43 5.37 30.74
C ASN A 57 3.93 5.08 30.86
N ARG A 58 4.78 6.12 30.85
CA ARG A 58 6.22 5.97 31.01
C ARG A 58 6.57 5.57 32.42
N VAL A 59 7.28 4.46 32.54
CA VAL A 59 7.93 4.05 33.78
C VAL A 59 9.24 4.82 33.90
N SER A 60 9.51 5.37 35.09
CA SER A 60 10.77 6.06 35.35
C SER A 60 11.95 5.13 35.09
N ALA A 61 12.75 5.46 34.08
CA ALA A 61 13.93 4.68 33.73
C ALA A 61 15.05 4.95 34.73
N ARG A 62 15.85 3.90 35.05
CA ARG A 62 17.03 4.03 35.92
C ARG A 62 18.18 4.81 35.27
N ASN A 63 18.13 5.03 33.95
CA ASN A 63 19.12 5.76 33.17
C ASN A 63 18.46 6.40 31.93
N ASP A 64 19.13 7.39 31.33
CA ASP A 64 18.61 8.13 30.17
C ASP A 64 18.74 7.36 28.83
N LYS A 65 19.09 6.07 28.87
CA LYS A 65 19.36 5.27 27.65
C LYS A 65 18.16 4.46 27.18
N CYS A 66 17.15 4.28 28.02
CA CYS A 66 15.95 3.53 27.66
C CYS A 66 14.69 4.29 28.06
N VAL A 67 13.63 4.06 27.28
CA VAL A 67 12.27 4.44 27.65
C VAL A 67 11.51 3.15 27.87
N THR A 68 10.87 3.02 29.03
CA THR A 68 10.06 1.86 29.38
C THR A 68 8.62 2.32 29.54
N TYR A 69 7.68 1.57 28.97
CA TYR A 69 6.26 1.83 29.08
C TYR A 69 5.60 0.66 29.80
N ALA A 70 4.65 0.97 30.70
CA ALA A 70 3.75 -0.02 31.25
C ALA A 70 2.54 -0.10 30.33
N VAL A 71 2.48 -1.16 29.52
CA VAL A 71 1.37 -1.44 28.61
C VAL A 71 0.76 -2.79 28.93
N THR A 72 -0.54 -2.91 28.76
CA THR A 72 -1.24 -4.19 28.83
C THR A 72 -1.01 -5.00 27.57
N THR A 73 -1.13 -6.33 27.67
CA THR A 73 -1.06 -7.22 26.49
C THR A 73 -2.09 -6.83 25.43
N ARG A 74 -3.28 -6.37 25.85
CA ARG A 74 -4.31 -5.92 24.91
C ARG A 74 -3.88 -4.70 24.09
N GLU A 75 -3.26 -3.71 24.73
CA GLU A 75 -2.78 -2.51 24.03
C GLU A 75 -1.64 -2.84 23.07
N GLU A 76 -0.75 -3.75 23.48
CA GLU A 76 0.32 -4.27 22.62
C GLU A 76 -0.23 -5.02 21.39
N ASP A 77 -1.19 -5.93 21.58
CA ASP A 77 -1.87 -6.64 20.48
C ASP A 77 -2.57 -5.66 19.52
N GLN A 78 -3.27 -4.65 20.08
CA GLN A 78 -3.97 -3.65 19.29
C GLN A 78 -3.01 -2.83 18.44
N MET A 79 -1.91 -2.34 19.03
CA MET A 79 -0.91 -1.57 18.30
C MET A 79 -0.24 -2.42 17.22
N SER A 80 0.15 -3.65 17.54
CA SER A 80 0.75 -4.59 16.60
C SER A 80 -0.18 -4.88 15.42
N PHE A 81 -1.47 -5.09 15.68
CA PHE A 81 -2.46 -5.27 14.61
C PHE A 81 -2.58 -4.03 13.72
N LEU A 82 -2.69 -2.84 14.30
CA LEU A 82 -2.84 -1.58 13.57
C LEU A 82 -1.66 -1.29 12.65
N ILE A 83 -0.43 -1.39 13.17
CA ILE A 83 0.79 -1.14 12.39
C ILE A 83 0.86 -2.10 11.19
N ASN A 84 0.62 -3.40 11.42
CA ASN A 84 0.66 -4.39 10.36
C ASN A 84 -0.44 -4.17 9.31
N ASN A 85 -1.63 -3.71 9.72
CA ASN A 85 -2.71 -3.41 8.80
C ASN A 85 -2.37 -2.22 7.89
N VAL A 86 -1.85 -1.13 8.46
CA VAL A 86 -1.39 0.05 7.70
C VAL A 86 -0.26 -0.36 6.74
N ALA A 87 0.74 -1.10 7.22
CA ALA A 87 1.86 -1.55 6.40
C ALA A 87 1.40 -2.45 5.24
N SER A 88 0.47 -3.38 5.49
CA SER A 88 -0.10 -4.25 4.46
C SER A 88 -0.79 -3.46 3.35
N ARG A 89 -1.57 -2.43 3.72
CA ARG A 89 -2.25 -1.55 2.75
C ARG A 89 -1.28 -0.67 1.97
N CYS A 90 -0.26 -0.11 2.61
CA CYS A 90 0.82 0.58 1.90
C CYS A 90 1.48 -0.35 0.87
N ASN A 91 1.83 -1.57 1.26
CA ASN A 91 2.45 -2.55 0.37
C ASN A 91 1.54 -2.91 -0.81
N HIS A 92 0.23 -3.06 -0.57
CA HIS A 92 -0.71 -3.34 -1.65
C HIS A 92 -0.78 -2.16 -2.65
N LEU A 93 -0.82 -0.92 -2.17
CA LEU A 93 -0.81 0.27 -3.02
C LEU A 93 0.49 0.42 -3.82
N VAL A 94 1.64 0.14 -3.19
CA VAL A 94 2.94 0.13 -3.89
C VAL A 94 2.93 -0.90 -5.01
N LYS A 95 2.46 -2.13 -4.75
CA LYS A 95 2.34 -3.14 -5.79
C LYS A 95 1.38 -2.74 -6.92
N GLN A 96 0.26 -2.10 -6.61
CA GLN A 96 -0.66 -1.55 -7.62
C GLN A 96 0.03 -0.50 -8.49
N PHE A 97 0.79 0.39 -7.87
CA PHE A 97 1.54 1.40 -8.57
C PHE A 97 2.63 0.80 -9.46
N ASP A 98 3.43 -0.12 -8.94
CA ASP A 98 4.51 -0.77 -9.69
C ASP A 98 3.97 -1.58 -10.88
N ALA A 99 2.89 -2.32 -10.69
CA ALA A 99 2.22 -3.06 -11.75
C ALA A 99 1.71 -2.10 -12.84
N ALA A 100 1.00 -1.02 -12.45
CA ALA A 100 0.54 -0.01 -13.39
C ALA A 100 1.69 0.70 -14.13
N TRP A 101 2.82 0.94 -13.46
CA TRP A 101 4.01 1.56 -14.05
C TRP A 101 4.68 0.67 -15.09
N ASN A 102 4.73 -0.64 -14.83
CA ASN A 102 5.31 -1.64 -15.72
C ASN A 102 4.34 -2.16 -16.80
N GLY A 103 3.07 -1.74 -16.77
CA GLY A 103 2.03 -2.22 -17.68
C GLY A 103 1.55 -3.64 -17.37
N GLU A 104 1.74 -4.11 -16.14
CA GLU A 104 1.33 -5.43 -15.65
C GLU A 104 -0.02 -5.34 -14.92
N GLU A 105 -0.88 -6.35 -15.07
CA GLU A 105 -2.07 -6.50 -14.22
C GLU A 105 -1.71 -7.30 -12.97
N MET A 106 -2.20 -6.89 -11.79
CA MET A 106 -2.08 -7.71 -10.59
C MET A 106 -3.14 -8.81 -10.58
N GLU A 107 -2.69 -10.08 -10.56
CA GLU A 107 -3.53 -11.27 -10.32
C GLU A 107 -4.04 -11.37 -8.86
#